data_AF-A0A2G9QEQ0-F1
#
_entry.id   AF-A0A2G9QEQ0-F1
#
_cell.length_a   1.000
_cell.length_b   1.000
_cell.length_c   1.000
_cell.angle_alpha   90.00
_cell.angle_beta   90.00
_cell.angle_gamma   90.00
#
_symmetry.space_group_name_H-M   'P 1'
#
loop_
_entity.id
_entity.type
_entity.pdbx_description
1 polymer ?
#
loop_
_entity_poly.entity_id
_entity_poly.type
_entity_poly.pdbx_seq_one_letter_code
_entity_poly.pdbx_strand_id
1 'polypeptide(L)'
;KFEQGFITDPVVMSPSHTVGDVFEAKTRHGFSGMPVTETGKMGSKLVGIVTSRDVDFLTEKDYTTYLSEVLYKVLGCHSWSGQLSVERKLPIVNDSDELVAIIARTDLKKNRDYPLASKDCRKQLLCGAAIGTREDDKYRLDLLTQAGVDVVVLDSSQGNSVYQINMIHYIKQKYPDLQVVGGNVVTAAQAKNLIDAGVDALRVGMGCGSICITQEGEKIGKSHVYLADYLDSLLPDFEGDKVKVAQGVSGSIQDKGSIHKFAPYLIAGIQHGCQDIGAKSLSILRLAAQLRTRKQVNITGAAMSTSLRETTILKLGDVAIASLLPTFPLWSQPNPNDALKRSSSIVPTSSPFPFP
;
A
#
# COMPACT_ATOMS: atom_id res chain seq x y z
N LYS A 1 13.19 -3.65 2.66
CA LYS A 1 11.98 -3.36 1.83
C LYS A 1 11.77 -4.51 0.83
N PHE A 2 10.52 -4.85 0.47
CA PHE A 2 10.19 -6.11 -0.23
C PHE A 2 10.36 -6.09 -1.76
N GLU A 3 10.23 -4.94 -2.40
CA GLU A 3 10.44 -4.76 -3.84
C GLU A 3 11.04 -3.37 -4.08
N GLN A 4 12.12 -3.31 -4.87
CA GLN A 4 12.79 -2.06 -5.23
C GLN A 4 13.28 -2.15 -6.67
N GLY A 5 13.05 -1.13 -7.51
CA GLY A 5 13.60 -1.12 -8.88
C GLY A 5 15.13 -1.09 -8.86
N PHE A 6 15.67 -0.13 -8.10
CA PHE A 6 17.08 -0.05 -7.72
C PHE A 6 17.17 -0.10 -6.19
N ILE A 7 17.94 -1.04 -5.68
CA ILE A 7 18.25 -1.18 -4.25
C ILE A 7 19.44 -0.27 -3.97
N THR A 8 19.20 0.90 -3.39
CA THR A 8 20.23 1.92 -3.11
C THR A 8 20.91 1.75 -1.75
N ASP A 9 20.35 0.90 -0.88
CA ASP A 9 20.92 0.60 0.44
C ASP A 9 20.82 -0.91 0.71
N PRO A 10 21.55 -1.75 -0.07
CA PRO A 10 21.63 -3.18 0.18
C PRO A 10 22.46 -3.49 1.43
N VAL A 11 22.27 -4.68 2.01
CA VAL A 11 23.18 -5.22 3.02
C VAL A 11 24.51 -5.54 2.34
N VAL A 12 25.57 -4.82 2.70
CA VAL A 12 26.93 -4.95 2.15
C VAL A 12 27.84 -5.65 3.17
N MET A 13 28.79 -6.43 2.66
CA MET A 13 29.80 -7.11 3.47
C MET A 13 31.21 -6.72 3.02
N SER A 14 32.21 -7.04 3.84
CA SER A 14 33.63 -6.88 3.52
C SER A 14 34.33 -8.23 3.36
N PRO A 15 35.52 -8.28 2.73
CA PRO A 15 36.29 -9.52 2.62
C PRO A 15 36.75 -10.12 3.95
N SER A 16 36.72 -9.32 5.03
CA SER A 16 37.04 -9.75 6.40
C SER A 16 35.83 -10.33 7.15
N HIS A 17 34.62 -10.24 6.60
CA HIS A 17 33.49 -10.99 7.15
C HIS A 17 33.66 -12.47 6.87
N THR A 18 32.92 -13.29 7.62
CA THR A 18 32.96 -14.74 7.57
C THR A 18 31.72 -15.33 6.87
N VAL A 19 31.78 -16.61 6.56
CA VAL A 19 30.62 -17.37 6.06
C VAL A 19 29.47 -17.36 7.09
N GLY A 20 29.79 -17.42 8.39
CA GLY A 20 28.81 -17.30 9.46
C GLY A 20 28.00 -16.00 9.40
N ASP A 21 28.66 -14.88 9.10
CA ASP A 21 28.01 -13.57 8.95
C ASP A 21 27.01 -13.56 7.78
N VAL A 22 27.31 -14.27 6.69
CA VAL A 22 26.38 -14.45 5.56
C VAL A 22 25.14 -15.21 5.98
N PHE A 23 25.28 -16.29 6.76
CA PHE A 23 24.15 -17.05 7.27
C PHE A 23 23.31 -16.26 8.29
N GLU A 24 23.94 -15.49 9.17
CA GLU A 24 23.25 -14.61 10.10
C GLU A 24 22.45 -13.55 9.34
N ALA A 25 23.07 -12.88 8.38
CA ALA A 25 22.42 -11.86 7.57
C ALA A 25 21.29 -12.47 6.71
N LYS A 26 21.47 -13.68 6.17
CA LYS A 26 20.39 -14.43 5.46
C LYS A 26 19.22 -14.70 6.39
N THR A 27 19.48 -15.09 7.64
CA THR A 27 18.44 -15.37 8.65
C THR A 27 17.72 -14.09 9.08
N ARG A 28 18.46 -13.00 9.31
CA ARG A 28 17.92 -11.71 9.73
C ARG A 28 17.11 -11.01 8.63
N HIS A 29 17.59 -11.06 7.39
CA HIS A 29 17.02 -10.28 6.29
C HIS A 29 16.17 -11.09 5.30
N GLY A 30 16.23 -12.43 5.35
CA GLY A 30 15.42 -13.32 4.52
C GLY A 30 15.81 -13.38 3.04
N PHE A 31 16.96 -12.83 2.65
CA PHE A 31 17.47 -12.89 1.28
C PHE A 31 18.95 -13.24 1.25
N SER A 32 19.40 -13.75 0.10
CA SER A 32 20.80 -14.01 -0.20
C SER A 32 21.25 -13.25 -1.44
N GLY A 33 22.56 -13.04 -1.60
CA GLY A 33 23.11 -12.14 -2.62
C GLY A 33 23.48 -10.80 -2.00
N MET A 34 24.60 -10.79 -1.27
CA MET A 34 25.14 -9.62 -0.59
C MET A 34 26.37 -9.15 -1.36
N PRO A 35 26.41 -7.89 -1.83
CA PRO A 35 27.62 -7.32 -2.39
C PRO A 35 28.74 -7.32 -1.34
N VAL A 36 29.96 -7.51 -1.80
CA VAL A 36 31.16 -7.39 -0.99
C VAL A 36 31.96 -6.20 -1.50
N THR A 37 32.15 -5.20 -0.65
CA THR A 37 32.96 -4.00 -0.94
C THR A 37 34.20 -3.99 -0.07
N GLU A 38 35.24 -3.24 -0.45
CA GLU A 38 36.51 -3.22 0.29
C GLU A 38 36.32 -2.91 1.78
N THR A 39 35.46 -1.95 2.10
CA THR A 39 35.20 -1.51 3.48
C THR A 39 33.97 -2.14 4.13
N GLY A 40 33.15 -2.88 3.37
CA GLY A 40 31.85 -3.36 3.83
C GLY A 40 30.76 -2.29 3.93
N LYS A 41 30.93 -1.17 3.22
CA LYS A 41 29.98 -0.05 3.17
C LYS A 41 29.54 0.24 1.75
N MET A 42 28.38 0.89 1.60
CA MET A 42 27.94 1.48 0.33
C MET A 42 28.89 2.61 -0.11
N GLY A 43 29.01 2.83 -1.42
CA GLY A 43 29.92 3.82 -2.00
C GLY A 43 31.40 3.42 -1.92
N SER A 44 31.72 2.21 -1.45
CA SER A 44 33.07 1.65 -1.49
C SER A 44 33.24 0.77 -2.73
N LYS A 45 34.49 0.59 -3.17
CA LYS A 45 34.83 -0.21 -4.33
C LYS A 45 34.28 -1.62 -4.22
N LEU A 46 33.56 -2.06 -5.25
CA LEU A 46 32.96 -3.39 -5.32
C LEU A 46 34.04 -4.43 -5.59
N VAL A 47 34.13 -5.42 -4.70
CA VAL A 47 35.11 -6.52 -4.79
C VAL A 47 34.44 -7.78 -5.32
N GLY A 48 33.17 -8.02 -4.99
CA GLY A 48 32.44 -9.22 -5.39
C GLY A 48 30.99 -9.23 -4.94
N ILE A 49 30.34 -10.38 -5.10
CA ILE A 49 29.00 -10.64 -4.55
C ILE A 49 28.96 -12.09 -4.05
N VAL A 50 28.40 -12.30 -2.86
CA VAL A 50 28.19 -13.64 -2.29
C VAL A 50 26.70 -13.98 -2.30
N THR A 51 26.35 -15.13 -2.86
CA THR A 51 24.97 -15.64 -2.99
C THR A 51 24.78 -16.91 -2.18
N SER A 52 23.53 -17.38 -2.03
CA SER A 52 23.28 -18.67 -1.38
C SER A 52 24.05 -19.81 -2.03
N ARG A 53 24.13 -19.85 -3.36
CA ARG A 53 24.80 -20.96 -4.07
C ARG A 53 26.29 -21.08 -3.72
N ASP A 54 26.91 -19.99 -3.30
CA ASP A 54 28.34 -19.93 -2.97
C ASP A 54 28.61 -20.47 -1.55
N VAL A 55 27.60 -20.49 -0.68
CA VAL A 55 27.69 -20.93 0.72
C VAL A 55 26.82 -22.16 1.04
N ASP A 56 25.93 -22.57 0.14
CA ASP A 56 24.92 -23.62 0.40
C ASP A 56 25.55 -25.01 0.68
N PHE A 57 26.80 -25.25 0.22
CA PHE A 57 27.55 -26.48 0.47
C PHE A 57 28.50 -26.41 1.66
N LEU A 58 28.62 -25.24 2.29
CA LEU A 58 29.49 -25.02 3.44
C LEU A 58 28.78 -25.45 4.73
N THR A 59 29.50 -26.13 5.60
CA THR A 59 28.99 -26.65 6.88
C THR A 59 29.35 -25.73 8.04
N GLU A 60 28.84 -25.99 9.24
CA GLU A 60 29.19 -25.20 10.45
C GLU A 60 30.70 -25.11 10.71
N LYS A 61 31.48 -26.09 10.21
CA LYS A 61 32.95 -26.09 10.32
C LYS A 61 33.61 -24.99 9.49
N ASP A 62 32.93 -24.54 8.43
CA ASP A 62 33.42 -23.55 7.47
C ASP A 62 32.94 -22.13 7.82
N TYR A 63 32.19 -21.97 8.92
CA TYR A 63 31.60 -20.68 9.29
C TYR A 63 32.65 -19.64 9.65
N THR A 64 33.85 -20.07 10.06
CA THR A 64 34.98 -19.20 10.38
C THR A 64 35.79 -18.79 9.14
N THR A 65 35.52 -19.37 7.97
CA THR A 65 36.20 -19.01 6.73
C THR A 65 35.84 -17.60 6.29
N TYR A 66 36.86 -16.80 5.95
CA TYR A 66 36.66 -15.44 5.46
C TYR A 66 36.09 -15.39 4.05
N LEU A 67 35.30 -14.36 3.76
CA LEU A 67 34.71 -14.15 2.44
C LEU A 67 35.75 -13.89 1.35
N SER A 68 36.91 -13.33 1.70
CA SER A 68 38.04 -13.21 0.76
C SER A 68 38.43 -14.56 0.14
N GLU A 69 38.46 -15.64 0.93
CA GLU A 69 38.81 -16.99 0.47
C GLU A 69 37.69 -17.62 -0.37
N VAL A 70 36.44 -17.39 0.02
CA VAL A 70 35.26 -17.90 -0.70
C VAL A 70 35.12 -17.23 -2.06
N LEU A 71 35.24 -15.89 -2.12
CA LEU A 71 35.19 -15.13 -3.37
C LEU A 71 36.30 -15.54 -4.33
N TYR A 72 37.52 -15.78 -3.81
CA TYR A 72 38.65 -16.23 -4.61
C TYR A 72 38.41 -17.62 -5.23
N LYS A 73 37.84 -18.56 -4.47
CA LYS A 73 37.50 -19.91 -4.96
C LYS A 73 36.37 -19.91 -5.99
N VAL A 74 35.41 -18.99 -5.89
CA VAL A 74 34.20 -18.96 -6.74
C VAL A 74 34.41 -18.16 -8.03
N LEU A 75 35.16 -17.04 -7.99
CA LEU A 75 35.29 -16.13 -9.13
C LEU A 75 36.49 -16.41 -10.05
N GLY A 76 37.47 -17.20 -9.59
CA GLY A 76 38.54 -17.74 -10.44
C GLY A 76 39.35 -16.74 -11.28
N CYS A 77 39.37 -15.44 -10.96
CA CYS A 77 40.03 -14.43 -11.78
C CYS A 77 40.60 -13.25 -10.96
N HIS A 78 41.84 -12.84 -11.28
CA HIS A 78 42.49 -11.62 -10.79
C HIS A 78 42.05 -10.33 -11.51
N SER A 79 41.17 -10.42 -12.52
CA SER A 79 40.77 -9.30 -13.36
C SER A 79 39.26 -9.28 -13.54
N TRP A 80 38.62 -8.26 -12.94
CA TRP A 80 37.23 -7.91 -13.19
C TRP A 80 37.05 -7.55 -14.67
N SER A 81 36.47 -8.46 -15.45
CA SER A 81 35.84 -8.10 -16.73
C SER A 81 34.33 -8.14 -16.47
N GLY A 82 33.63 -7.04 -16.79
CA GLY A 82 32.23 -6.74 -16.46
C GLY A 82 31.15 -7.70 -17.00
N GLN A 83 31.42 -9.00 -17.05
CA GLN A 83 30.52 -10.08 -17.44
C GLN A 83 30.13 -10.95 -16.23
N LEU A 84 29.89 -10.36 -15.08
CA LEU A 84 29.19 -11.05 -13.99
C LEU A 84 27.69 -10.82 -14.15
N SER A 85 27.11 -11.50 -15.16
CA SER A 85 25.71 -11.86 -15.10
C SER A 85 25.52 -12.92 -14.01
N VAL A 86 25.68 -12.54 -12.74
CA VAL A 86 25.26 -13.39 -11.63
C VAL A 86 23.75 -13.45 -11.74
N GLU A 87 23.22 -14.56 -12.23
CA GLU A 87 21.86 -14.79 -12.76
C GLU A 87 20.67 -14.31 -11.90
N ARG A 88 20.86 -13.63 -10.77
CA ARG A 88 19.80 -13.20 -9.86
C ARG A 88 19.95 -11.77 -9.33
N LYS A 89 21.16 -11.20 -9.24
CA LYS A 89 21.38 -9.82 -8.78
C LYS A 89 22.50 -9.16 -9.57
N LEU A 90 22.30 -7.90 -9.92
CA LEU A 90 23.21 -7.10 -10.73
C LEU A 90 23.64 -5.86 -9.93
N PRO A 91 24.87 -5.83 -9.39
CA PRO A 91 25.45 -4.62 -8.83
C PRO A 91 25.67 -3.55 -9.91
N ILE A 92 25.51 -2.30 -9.52
CA ILE A 92 25.75 -1.12 -10.36
C ILE A 92 26.87 -0.33 -9.71
N VAL A 93 27.90 -0.04 -10.48
CA VAL A 93 29.06 0.74 -10.06
C VAL A 93 29.16 2.05 -10.85
N ASN A 94 29.81 3.05 -10.28
CA ASN A 94 30.19 4.28 -10.98
C ASN A 94 31.53 4.10 -11.74
N ASP A 95 32.03 5.16 -12.37
CA ASP A 95 33.31 5.15 -13.11
C ASP A 95 34.54 4.84 -12.24
N SER A 96 34.41 4.90 -10.92
CA SER A 96 35.45 4.59 -9.93
C SER A 96 35.34 3.15 -9.35
N ASP A 97 34.50 2.29 -9.94
CA ASP A 97 34.17 0.94 -9.44
C ASP A 97 33.46 0.92 -8.06
N GLU A 98 32.88 2.04 -7.61
CA GLU A 98 32.19 2.12 -6.32
C GLU A 98 30.73 1.67 -6.44
N LEU A 99 30.26 0.85 -5.49
CA LEU A 99 28.89 0.33 -5.49
C LEU A 99 27.87 1.44 -5.24
N VAL A 100 26.96 1.63 -6.20
CA VAL A 100 25.89 2.65 -6.15
C VAL A 100 24.52 2.04 -5.92
N ALA A 101 24.23 0.88 -6.51
CA ALA A 101 22.94 0.21 -6.36
C ALA A 101 23.01 -1.29 -6.72
N ILE A 102 21.93 -2.03 -6.44
CA ILE A 102 21.72 -3.40 -6.89
C ILE A 102 20.35 -3.56 -7.54
N ILE A 103 20.26 -4.33 -8.62
CA ILE A 103 18.99 -4.79 -9.19
C ILE A 103 18.83 -6.27 -8.92
N ALA A 104 17.65 -6.72 -8.48
CA ALA A 104 17.34 -8.13 -8.33
C ALA A 104 16.40 -8.63 -9.45
N ARG A 105 16.72 -9.79 -10.04
CA ARG A 105 15.87 -10.47 -11.04
C ARG A 105 14.50 -10.81 -10.47
N THR A 106 14.41 -11.08 -9.16
CA THR A 106 13.13 -11.32 -8.48
C THR A 106 12.18 -10.14 -8.58
N ASP A 107 12.70 -8.91 -8.57
CA ASP A 107 11.87 -7.71 -8.64
C ASP A 107 11.33 -7.50 -10.05
N LEU A 108 12.13 -7.83 -11.08
CA LEU A 108 11.65 -7.90 -12.47
C LEU A 108 10.54 -8.94 -12.65
N LYS A 109 10.66 -10.11 -12.02
CA LYS A 109 9.61 -11.15 -12.03
C LYS A 109 8.35 -10.67 -11.32
N LYS A 110 8.46 -10.09 -10.11
CA LYS A 110 7.32 -9.53 -9.37
C LYS A 110 6.61 -8.46 -10.18
N ASN A 111 7.34 -7.57 -10.85
CA ASN A 111 6.73 -6.54 -11.69
C ASN A 111 5.97 -7.11 -12.89
N ARG A 112 6.46 -8.21 -13.48
CA ARG A 112 5.76 -8.93 -14.55
C ARG A 112 4.52 -9.67 -14.03
N ASP A 113 4.66 -10.36 -12.91
CA ASP A 113 3.62 -11.21 -12.34
C ASP A 113 2.50 -10.38 -11.67
N TYR A 114 2.82 -9.16 -11.20
CA TYR A 114 1.90 -8.20 -10.59
C TYR A 114 1.91 -6.84 -11.32
N PRO A 115 1.36 -6.74 -12.53
CA PRO A 115 1.42 -5.52 -13.34
C PRO A 115 0.56 -4.37 -12.77
N LEU A 116 -0.43 -4.68 -11.92
CA LEU A 116 -1.30 -3.71 -11.26
C LEU A 116 -0.85 -3.34 -9.84
N ALA A 117 0.38 -3.69 -9.46
CA ALA A 117 0.90 -3.38 -8.13
C ALA A 117 1.04 -1.86 -7.91
N SER A 118 0.54 -1.38 -6.76
CA SER A 118 0.62 0.01 -6.34
C SER A 118 2.04 0.37 -5.90
N LYS A 119 2.73 1.16 -6.71
CA LYS A 119 4.15 1.51 -6.51
C LYS A 119 4.40 3.01 -6.62
N ASP A 120 5.42 3.50 -5.94
CA ASP A 120 5.95 4.85 -6.09
C ASP A 120 6.76 5.01 -7.40
N CYS A 121 7.24 6.24 -7.65
CA CYS A 121 8.07 6.55 -8.81
C CYS A 121 9.42 5.79 -8.82
N ARG A 122 9.90 5.33 -7.66
CA ARG A 122 11.12 4.53 -7.48
C ARG A 122 10.87 3.02 -7.58
N LYS A 123 9.65 2.62 -7.98
CA LYS A 123 9.19 1.22 -8.08
C LYS A 123 9.14 0.48 -6.74
N GLN A 124 9.07 1.19 -5.62
CA GLN A 124 8.82 0.62 -4.30
C GLN A 124 7.31 0.49 -4.06
N LEU A 125 6.89 -0.54 -3.34
CA LEU A 125 5.48 -0.70 -2.97
C LEU A 125 5.05 0.44 -2.03
N LEU A 126 3.86 1.00 -2.29
CA LEU A 126 3.28 2.02 -1.41
C LEU A 126 2.95 1.42 -0.04
N CYS A 127 3.30 2.15 1.02
CA CYS A 127 3.06 1.78 2.39
C CYS A 127 2.28 2.87 3.13
N GLY A 128 1.22 2.45 3.83
CA GLY A 128 0.43 3.31 4.70
C GLY A 128 0.55 2.87 6.17
N ALA A 129 0.49 3.82 7.10
CA ALA A 129 0.49 3.54 8.53
C ALA A 129 -0.61 4.33 9.25
N ALA A 130 -1.11 3.77 10.35
CA ALA A 130 -2.05 4.44 11.24
C ALA A 130 -1.32 4.99 12.48
N ILE A 131 -1.66 6.20 12.90
CA ILE A 131 -1.17 6.80 14.15
C ILE A 131 -2.33 7.43 14.93
N GLY A 132 -2.13 7.65 16.23
CA GLY A 132 -3.06 8.44 17.03
C GLY A 132 -2.87 9.94 16.84
N THR A 133 -3.44 10.72 17.75
CA THR A 133 -3.40 12.19 17.74
C THR A 133 -2.75 12.77 18.99
N ARG A 134 -2.09 11.93 19.80
CA ARG A 134 -1.43 12.37 21.04
C ARG A 134 -0.06 12.94 20.73
N GLU A 135 0.50 13.69 21.68
CA GLU A 135 1.85 14.27 21.54
C GLU A 135 2.93 13.20 21.29
N ASP A 136 2.86 12.06 21.97
CA ASP A 136 3.79 10.94 21.78
C ASP A 136 3.73 10.35 20.36
N ASP A 137 2.61 10.51 19.63
CA ASP A 137 2.48 10.06 18.25
C ASP A 137 3.36 10.86 17.29
N LYS A 138 3.81 12.06 17.65
CA LYS A 138 4.75 12.85 16.84
C LYS A 138 6.09 12.13 16.69
N TYR A 139 6.60 11.53 17.77
CA TYR A 139 7.84 10.74 17.69
C TYR A 139 7.64 9.46 16.86
N ARG A 140 6.48 8.80 17.00
CA ARG A 140 6.12 7.63 16.18
C ARG A 140 6.07 7.99 14.69
N LEU A 141 5.47 9.13 14.35
CA LEU A 141 5.41 9.67 13.00
C LEU A 141 6.82 9.90 12.43
N ASP A 142 7.74 10.45 13.23
CA ASP A 142 9.11 10.70 12.79
C ASP A 142 9.80 9.41 12.38
N LEU A 143 9.67 8.35 13.18
CA LEU A 143 10.23 7.03 12.87
C LEU A 143 9.60 6.41 11.62
N LEU A 144 8.28 6.54 11.44
CA LEU A 144 7.58 6.04 10.24
C LEU A 144 8.00 6.80 8.97
N THR A 145 8.18 8.10 9.08
CA THR A 145 8.63 8.95 7.97
C THR A 145 10.07 8.64 7.59
N GLN A 146 10.95 8.42 8.58
CA GLN A 146 12.32 7.94 8.34
C GLN A 146 12.35 6.56 7.66
N ALA A 147 11.42 5.66 8.00
CA ALA A 147 11.27 4.38 7.31
C ALA A 147 10.72 4.53 5.87
N GLY A 148 10.18 5.70 5.52
CA GLY A 148 9.66 6.04 4.20
C GLY A 148 8.22 5.56 3.99
N VAL A 149 7.33 5.83 4.95
CA VAL A 149 5.87 5.71 4.75
C VAL A 149 5.39 6.74 3.72
N ASP A 150 4.46 6.34 2.84
CA ASP A 150 3.94 7.22 1.78
C ASP A 150 2.67 7.98 2.21
N VAL A 151 1.88 7.36 3.10
CA VAL A 151 0.60 7.91 3.59
C VAL A 151 0.38 7.57 5.06
N VAL A 152 -0.13 8.53 5.83
CA VAL A 152 -0.49 8.34 7.24
C VAL A 152 -1.98 8.55 7.45
N VAL A 153 -2.60 7.66 8.20
CA VAL A 153 -4.01 7.72 8.60
C VAL A 153 -4.09 8.10 10.07
N LEU A 154 -4.79 9.19 10.38
CA LEU A 154 -5.09 9.58 11.76
C LEU A 154 -6.27 8.75 12.25
N ASP A 155 -5.99 7.79 13.13
CA ASP A 155 -6.97 6.81 13.59
C ASP A 155 -7.68 7.31 14.85
N SER A 156 -8.96 7.65 14.68
CA SER A 156 -9.86 8.07 15.75
C SER A 156 -11.29 7.65 15.42
N SER A 157 -12.08 7.28 16.44
CA SER A 157 -13.51 7.03 16.28
C SER A 157 -14.28 8.28 15.86
N GLN A 158 -13.87 9.45 16.36
CA GLN A 158 -14.41 10.77 16.02
C GLN A 158 -13.23 11.71 15.72
N GLY A 159 -13.01 12.02 14.45
CA GLY A 159 -11.81 12.74 14.00
C GLY A 159 -11.87 14.25 14.09
N ASN A 160 -13.06 14.84 14.13
CA ASN A 160 -13.26 16.28 14.31
C ASN A 160 -13.00 16.69 15.75
N SER A 161 -11.72 16.86 16.08
CA SER A 161 -11.21 17.26 17.38
C SER A 161 -10.05 18.24 17.21
N VAL A 162 -9.83 19.09 18.21
CA VAL A 162 -8.69 20.02 18.23
C VAL A 162 -7.36 19.26 18.15
N TYR A 163 -7.26 18.08 18.78
CA TYR A 163 -6.07 17.23 18.73
C TYR A 163 -5.72 16.80 17.30
N GLN A 164 -6.72 16.31 16.54
CA GLN A 164 -6.47 15.87 15.18
C GLN A 164 -6.14 17.04 14.25
N ILE A 165 -6.86 18.17 14.37
CA ILE A 165 -6.59 19.38 13.60
C ILE A 165 -5.15 19.87 13.84
N ASN A 166 -4.73 19.93 15.11
CA ASN A 166 -3.36 20.31 15.46
C ASN A 166 -2.32 19.32 14.91
N MET A 167 -2.62 18.02 14.95
CA MET A 167 -1.75 16.99 14.37
C MET A 167 -1.63 17.14 12.84
N ILE A 168 -2.74 17.43 12.14
CA ILE A 168 -2.72 17.68 10.69
C ILE A 168 -1.83 18.87 10.38
N HIS A 169 -2.01 20.00 11.07
CA HIS A 169 -1.17 21.18 10.90
C HIS A 169 0.32 20.89 11.17
N TYR A 170 0.61 20.14 12.24
CA TYR A 170 1.97 19.70 12.55
C TYR A 170 2.59 18.87 11.42
N ILE A 171 1.86 17.88 10.91
CA ILE A 171 2.32 17.02 9.80
C ILE A 171 2.56 17.85 8.55
N LYS A 172 1.60 18.67 8.12
CA LYS A 172 1.74 19.44 6.87
C LYS A 172 2.84 20.51 6.96
N GLN A 173 3.14 21.03 8.16
CA GLN A 173 4.28 21.93 8.37
C GLN A 173 5.63 21.21 8.32
N LYS A 174 5.74 20.05 8.98
CA LYS A 174 7.02 19.34 9.12
C LYS A 174 7.34 18.44 7.92
N TYR A 175 6.32 17.83 7.33
CA TYR A 175 6.38 16.84 6.26
C TYR A 175 5.39 17.20 5.15
N PRO A 176 5.63 18.27 4.38
CA PRO A 176 4.66 18.79 3.40
C PRO A 176 4.30 17.78 2.31
N ASP A 177 5.24 16.91 1.93
CA ASP A 177 5.05 15.89 0.90
C ASP A 177 4.29 14.65 1.41
N LEU A 178 4.20 14.45 2.73
CA LEU A 178 3.53 13.29 3.31
C LEU A 178 2.01 13.43 3.15
N GLN A 179 1.39 12.38 2.61
CA GLN A 179 -0.06 12.33 2.42
C GLN A 179 -0.77 11.99 3.74
N VAL A 180 -1.80 12.75 4.08
CA VAL A 180 -2.54 12.62 5.34
C VAL A 180 -4.00 12.30 5.08
N VAL A 181 -4.45 11.18 5.66
CA VAL A 181 -5.88 10.80 5.70
C VAL A 181 -6.43 11.13 7.09
N GLY A 182 -7.37 12.09 7.15
CA GLY A 182 -8.07 12.45 8.38
C GLY A 182 -9.37 11.68 8.57
N GLY A 183 -9.76 11.46 9.82
CA GLY A 183 -11.00 10.79 10.16
C GLY A 183 -11.05 10.22 11.58
N ASN A 184 -12.11 9.52 11.94
CA ASN A 184 -13.28 9.27 11.10
C ASN A 184 -14.29 10.42 11.13
N VAL A 185 -15.03 10.62 10.03
CA VAL A 185 -16.11 11.62 9.94
C VAL A 185 -17.42 10.98 9.45
N VAL A 186 -18.55 11.55 9.86
CA VAL A 186 -19.91 11.15 9.42
C VAL A 186 -20.81 12.33 9.08
N THR A 187 -20.34 13.57 9.21
CA THR A 187 -21.08 14.76 8.80
C THR A 187 -20.28 15.63 7.84
N ALA A 188 -20.98 16.41 7.02
CA ALA A 188 -20.36 17.36 6.10
C ALA A 188 -19.57 18.45 6.86
N ALA A 189 -20.03 18.87 8.03
CA ALA A 189 -19.34 19.84 8.87
C ALA A 189 -17.99 19.30 9.38
N GLN A 190 -17.97 18.07 9.90
CA GLN A 190 -16.74 17.40 10.31
C GLN A 190 -15.76 17.25 9.14
N ALA A 191 -16.27 16.82 7.98
CA ALA A 191 -15.47 16.72 6.77
C ALA A 191 -14.87 18.07 6.36
N LYS A 192 -15.67 19.14 6.38
CA LYS A 192 -15.21 20.50 6.06
C LYS A 192 -14.09 20.95 7.00
N ASN A 193 -14.23 20.75 8.31
CA ASN A 193 -13.21 21.14 9.28
C ASN A 193 -11.86 20.45 9.03
N LEU A 194 -11.87 19.14 8.72
CA LEU A 194 -10.64 18.42 8.42
C LEU A 194 -10.04 18.80 7.05
N ILE A 195 -10.88 19.07 6.05
CA ILE A 195 -10.45 19.60 4.75
C ILE A 195 -9.76 20.96 4.94
N ASP A 196 -10.39 21.87 5.67
CA ASP A 196 -9.83 23.20 5.95
C ASP A 196 -8.53 23.09 6.76
N ALA A 197 -8.39 22.07 7.61
CA ALA A 197 -7.15 21.81 8.34
C ALA A 197 -5.99 21.34 7.44
N GLY A 198 -6.29 20.82 6.24
CA GLY A 198 -5.29 20.45 5.24
C GLY A 198 -5.07 18.95 5.05
N VAL A 199 -6.09 18.10 5.30
CA VAL A 199 -6.01 16.67 4.95
C VAL A 199 -6.05 16.47 3.44
N ASP A 200 -5.31 15.48 2.95
CA ASP A 200 -5.29 15.12 1.52
C ASP A 200 -6.43 14.15 1.16
N ALA A 201 -6.94 13.41 2.16
CA ALA A 201 -8.10 12.53 2.03
C ALA A 201 -8.90 12.39 3.33
N LEU A 202 -10.15 11.92 3.21
CA LEU A 202 -11.04 11.65 4.34
C LEU A 202 -11.34 10.16 4.50
N ARG A 203 -11.33 9.68 5.74
CA ARG A 203 -11.87 8.39 6.17
C ARG A 203 -13.27 8.58 6.76
N VAL A 204 -14.27 7.98 6.12
CA VAL A 204 -15.70 8.17 6.46
C VAL A 204 -16.27 6.91 7.08
N GLY A 205 -16.99 7.05 8.20
CA GLY A 205 -17.74 5.97 8.85
C GLY A 205 -17.52 5.89 10.36
N MET A 206 -18.61 5.75 11.12
CA MET A 206 -18.58 5.61 12.59
C MET A 206 -19.66 4.61 13.02
N GLY A 207 -19.26 3.61 13.83
CA GLY A 207 -20.17 2.58 14.33
C GLY A 207 -20.66 1.56 13.31
N CYS A 208 -20.05 1.53 12.12
CA CYS A 208 -20.57 0.80 10.96
C CYS A 208 -19.74 -0.44 10.59
N GLY A 209 -18.59 -0.63 11.26
CA GLY A 209 -17.78 -1.84 11.15
C GLY A 209 -18.45 -3.05 11.79
N SER A 210 -18.21 -4.24 11.24
CA SER A 210 -18.86 -5.48 11.69
C SER A 210 -18.64 -5.87 13.14
N ILE A 211 -17.60 -5.32 13.80
CA ILE A 211 -17.25 -5.57 15.21
C ILE A 211 -17.39 -4.31 16.09
N CYS A 212 -17.88 -3.22 15.51
CA CYS A 212 -17.95 -1.93 16.16
C CYS A 212 -19.30 -1.77 16.85
N ILE A 213 -19.30 -1.42 18.14
CA ILE A 213 -20.52 -1.23 18.93
C ILE A 213 -20.74 0.24 19.32
N THR A 214 -20.02 1.18 18.69
CA THR A 214 -20.12 2.62 18.99
C THR A 214 -21.55 3.16 18.86
N GLN A 215 -22.32 2.64 17.90
CA GLN A 215 -23.74 3.00 17.75
C GLN A 215 -24.59 2.55 18.94
N GLU A 216 -24.30 1.38 19.51
CA GLU A 216 -25.07 0.82 20.63
C GLU A 216 -24.62 1.43 21.97
N GLY A 217 -23.31 1.60 22.16
CA GLY A 217 -22.71 2.09 23.40
C GLY A 217 -22.82 3.61 23.58
N GLU A 218 -22.55 4.38 22.52
CA GLU A 218 -22.53 5.85 22.59
C GLU A 218 -23.76 6.51 21.97
N LYS A 219 -24.62 5.74 21.29
CA LYS A 219 -25.75 6.24 20.50
C LYS A 219 -25.34 7.23 19.40
N ILE A 220 -24.09 7.15 18.94
CA ILE A 220 -23.51 8.00 17.91
C ILE A 220 -23.06 7.14 16.73
N GLY A 221 -23.53 7.49 15.54
CA GLY A 221 -23.16 6.86 14.27
C GLY A 221 -24.27 7.01 13.23
N LYS A 222 -23.92 6.87 11.95
CA LYS A 222 -24.88 6.89 10.84
C LYS A 222 -24.83 5.58 10.07
N SER A 223 -25.97 5.16 9.54
CA SER A 223 -26.05 4.00 8.65
C SER A 223 -25.22 4.26 7.38
N HIS A 224 -24.52 3.23 6.88
CA HIS A 224 -23.62 3.32 5.72
C HIS A 224 -24.26 3.95 4.46
N VAL A 225 -25.58 3.95 4.36
CA VAL A 225 -26.36 4.35 3.18
C VAL A 225 -26.93 5.77 3.30
N TYR A 226 -27.07 6.33 4.51
CA TYR A 226 -27.65 7.66 4.74
C TYR A 226 -26.63 8.60 5.41
N LEU A 227 -25.86 9.31 4.60
CA LEU A 227 -24.99 10.42 5.03
C LEU A 227 -25.68 11.78 4.79
N ALA A 228 -26.86 11.94 5.38
CA ALA A 228 -27.63 13.18 5.60
C ALA A 228 -28.73 12.76 6.60
N ASP A 229 -29.07 13.39 7.73
CA ASP A 229 -28.90 14.71 8.32
C ASP A 229 -28.77 14.54 9.85
N TYR A 230 -28.59 15.64 10.60
CA TYR A 230 -28.90 15.82 12.04
C TYR A 230 -28.28 14.91 13.13
N LEU A 231 -27.43 15.51 13.98
CA LEU A 231 -27.64 15.74 15.42
C LEU A 231 -26.36 16.38 15.98
N ASP A 232 -26.45 17.67 16.29
CA ASP A 232 -25.47 18.43 17.06
C ASP A 232 -26.13 18.75 18.39
N SER A 233 -26.04 17.82 19.35
CA SER A 233 -26.35 18.07 20.76
C SER A 233 -26.10 16.82 21.58
N LEU A 234 -25.32 17.00 22.66
CA LEU A 234 -25.13 16.11 23.81
C LEU A 234 -24.04 15.04 23.70
N LEU A 235 -22.81 15.42 24.03
CA LEU A 235 -21.97 14.59 24.88
C LEU A 235 -21.46 15.42 26.06
N PRO A 236 -21.71 15.01 27.32
CA PRO A 236 -21.11 15.65 28.48
C PRO A 236 -19.62 15.34 28.57
N ASP A 237 -18.83 16.35 28.91
CA ASP A 237 -17.43 16.21 29.29
C ASP A 237 -17.34 15.33 30.55
N PHE A 238 -16.77 14.14 30.39
CA PHE A 238 -16.31 13.33 31.53
C PHE A 238 -14.81 13.58 31.73
N GLU A 239 -14.49 14.58 32.54
CA GLU A 239 -13.19 14.64 33.21
C GLU A 239 -13.19 13.69 34.41
N GLY A 240 -12.15 12.85 34.48
CA GLY A 240 -11.71 12.23 35.73
C GLY A 240 -12.30 10.88 36.08
N ASP A 241 -11.95 9.83 35.32
CA ASP A 241 -11.48 8.55 35.90
C ASP A 241 -10.93 7.60 34.83
N LYS A 242 -9.95 6.74 35.20
CA LYS A 242 -9.34 5.72 34.32
C LYS A 242 -10.29 4.54 33.99
N VAL A 243 -11.58 4.78 33.89
CA VAL A 243 -12.55 3.76 33.48
C VAL A 243 -12.48 3.64 31.96
N LYS A 244 -12.10 2.46 31.48
CA LYS A 244 -12.11 2.14 30.04
C LYS A 244 -13.50 1.65 29.67
N VAL A 245 -14.17 2.36 28.76
CA VAL A 245 -15.42 1.90 28.14
C VAL A 245 -15.11 1.22 26.82
N ALA A 246 -15.61 0.00 26.62
CA ALA A 246 -15.39 -0.75 25.40
C ALA A 246 -16.28 -0.23 24.26
N GLN A 247 -15.70 -0.05 23.06
CA GLN A 247 -16.40 0.39 21.84
C GLN A 247 -16.32 -0.65 20.72
N GLY A 248 -15.77 -1.82 21.01
CA GLY A 248 -15.67 -2.94 20.07
C GLY A 248 -15.74 -4.28 20.80
N VAL A 249 -16.00 -5.33 20.05
CA VAL A 249 -16.06 -6.71 20.55
C VAL A 249 -14.94 -7.56 19.96
N SER A 250 -14.58 -8.63 20.66
CA SER A 250 -13.70 -9.68 20.14
C SER A 250 -14.54 -10.82 19.56
N GLY A 251 -14.15 -11.34 18.41
CA GLY A 251 -14.86 -12.42 17.72
C GLY A 251 -13.96 -13.16 16.73
N SER A 252 -14.46 -14.25 16.15
CA SER A 252 -13.75 -15.07 15.16
C SER A 252 -14.50 -15.10 13.83
N ILE A 253 -13.74 -15.23 12.74
CA ILE A 253 -14.25 -15.33 11.36
C ILE A 253 -13.58 -16.54 10.71
N GLN A 254 -14.31 -17.24 9.84
CA GLN A 254 -13.75 -18.36 9.06
C GLN A 254 -12.68 -17.88 8.08
N ASP A 255 -11.66 -18.70 7.88
CA ASP A 255 -10.63 -18.45 6.88
C ASP A 255 -11.22 -18.49 5.46
N LYS A 256 -10.80 -17.55 4.62
CA LYS A 256 -11.21 -17.43 3.21
C LYS A 256 -10.05 -17.72 2.24
N GLY A 257 -8.90 -18.13 2.75
CA GLY A 257 -7.70 -18.42 1.98
C GLY A 257 -6.96 -17.17 1.50
N SER A 258 -6.07 -17.34 0.52
CA SER A 258 -5.14 -16.29 0.09
C SER A 258 -5.82 -15.13 -0.64
N ILE A 259 -5.40 -13.90 -0.29
CA ILE A 259 -5.79 -12.67 -1.00
C ILE A 259 -5.45 -12.69 -2.49
N HIS A 260 -4.45 -13.49 -2.91
CA HIS A 260 -4.10 -13.63 -4.33
C HIS A 260 -5.21 -14.29 -5.16
N LYS A 261 -6.17 -14.97 -4.52
CA LYS A 261 -7.39 -15.48 -5.16
C LYS A 261 -8.58 -14.55 -4.90
N PHE A 262 -8.71 -14.05 -3.67
CA PHE A 262 -9.88 -13.28 -3.27
C PHE A 262 -9.91 -11.86 -3.85
N ALA A 263 -8.79 -11.14 -3.91
CA ALA A 263 -8.77 -9.78 -4.45
C ALA A 263 -9.09 -9.73 -5.96
N PRO A 264 -8.51 -10.59 -6.83
CA PRO A 264 -8.94 -10.66 -8.23
C PRO A 264 -10.43 -10.98 -8.40
N TYR A 265 -10.98 -11.87 -7.56
CA TYR A 265 -12.41 -12.17 -7.56
C TYR A 265 -13.26 -10.93 -7.25
N LEU A 266 -12.90 -10.14 -6.23
CA LEU A 266 -13.58 -8.88 -5.92
C LEU A 266 -13.48 -7.85 -7.05
N ILE A 267 -12.29 -7.71 -7.66
CA ILE A 267 -12.09 -6.80 -8.79
C ILE A 267 -13.00 -7.18 -9.96
N ALA A 268 -13.06 -8.48 -10.31
CA ALA A 268 -13.93 -8.98 -11.36
C ALA A 268 -15.42 -8.73 -11.03
N GLY A 269 -15.83 -8.98 -9.78
CA GLY A 269 -17.20 -8.71 -9.32
C GLY A 269 -17.59 -7.23 -9.46
N ILE A 270 -16.70 -6.30 -9.07
CA ILE A 270 -16.91 -4.86 -9.24
C ILE A 270 -16.97 -4.48 -10.73
N GLN A 271 -16.12 -5.07 -11.57
CA GLN A 271 -16.12 -4.83 -13.02
C GLN A 271 -17.44 -5.28 -13.66
N HIS A 272 -17.94 -6.46 -13.31
CA HIS A 272 -19.25 -6.93 -13.77
C HIS A 272 -20.38 -6.02 -13.28
N GLY A 273 -20.36 -5.59 -12.02
CA GLY A 273 -21.32 -4.61 -11.52
C GLY A 273 -21.29 -3.28 -12.30
N CYS A 274 -20.10 -2.81 -12.68
CA CYS A 274 -19.97 -1.63 -13.54
C CYS A 274 -20.52 -1.87 -14.95
N GLN A 275 -20.29 -3.06 -15.52
CA GLN A 275 -20.82 -3.45 -16.83
C GLN A 275 -22.36 -3.49 -16.82
N ASP A 276 -22.97 -4.07 -15.80
CA ASP A 276 -24.43 -4.16 -15.66
C ASP A 276 -25.07 -2.76 -15.55
N ILE A 277 -24.39 -1.83 -14.89
CA ILE A 277 -24.81 -0.42 -14.80
C ILE A 277 -24.55 0.34 -16.12
N GLY A 278 -23.74 -0.21 -17.03
CA GLY A 278 -23.31 0.43 -18.26
C GLY A 278 -22.19 1.45 -18.09
N ALA A 279 -21.46 1.41 -16.96
CA ALA A 279 -20.33 2.28 -16.68
C ALA A 279 -19.00 1.63 -17.06
N LYS A 280 -18.24 2.26 -17.97
CA LYS A 280 -16.94 1.75 -18.43
C LYS A 280 -15.78 2.01 -17.47
N SER A 281 -15.98 2.85 -16.46
CA SER A 281 -15.01 3.16 -15.43
C SER A 281 -15.70 3.70 -14.19
N LEU A 282 -15.02 3.68 -13.05
CA LEU A 282 -15.53 4.26 -11.82
C LEU A 282 -15.67 5.78 -11.89
N SER A 283 -14.85 6.45 -12.69
CA SER A 283 -14.99 7.89 -12.96
C SER A 283 -16.29 8.18 -13.71
N ILE A 284 -16.63 7.36 -14.71
CA ILE A 284 -17.91 7.46 -15.44
C ILE A 284 -19.07 7.12 -14.50
N LEU A 285 -18.93 6.08 -13.68
CA LEU A 285 -19.95 5.71 -12.68
C LEU A 285 -20.23 6.87 -11.71
N ARG A 286 -19.16 7.50 -11.18
CA ARG A 286 -19.25 8.67 -10.29
C ARG A 286 -19.92 9.85 -10.98
N LEU A 287 -19.55 10.16 -12.21
CA LEU A 287 -20.16 11.24 -12.99
C LEU A 287 -21.64 10.96 -13.26
N ALA A 288 -21.99 9.74 -13.66
CA ALA A 288 -23.37 9.34 -13.91
C ALA A 288 -24.24 9.44 -12.66
N ALA A 289 -23.71 9.04 -11.50
CA ALA A 289 -24.38 9.18 -10.21
C ALA A 289 -24.63 10.66 -9.84
N GLN A 290 -23.61 11.52 -10.01
CA GLN A 290 -23.72 12.96 -9.75
C GLN A 290 -24.73 13.67 -10.67
N LEU A 291 -24.83 13.24 -11.94
CA LEU A 291 -25.81 13.79 -12.88
C LEU A 291 -27.24 13.36 -12.53
N ARG A 292 -27.43 12.13 -12.03
CA ARG A 292 -28.73 11.64 -11.56
C ARG A 292 -29.20 12.41 -10.32
N THR A 293 -28.33 12.61 -9.32
CA THR A 293 -28.69 13.40 -8.14
C THR A 293 -29.01 14.86 -8.50
N ARG A 294 -28.29 15.49 -9.43
CA ARG A 294 -28.62 16.84 -9.92
C ARG A 294 -29.97 16.91 -10.63
N LYS A 295 -30.32 15.93 -11.48
CA LYS A 295 -31.64 15.88 -12.11
C LYS A 295 -32.75 15.72 -11.08
N GLN A 296 -32.55 14.88 -10.06
CA GLN A 296 -33.54 14.64 -9.02
C GLN A 296 -33.76 15.87 -8.13
N VAL A 297 -32.67 16.58 -7.75
CA VAL A 297 -32.74 17.86 -7.03
C VAL A 297 -33.40 18.96 -7.86
N ASN A 298 -33.19 19.00 -9.18
CA ASN A 298 -33.87 19.99 -10.02
C ASN A 298 -35.37 19.69 -10.19
N ILE A 299 -35.77 18.41 -10.20
CA ILE A 299 -37.19 18.01 -10.26
C ILE A 299 -37.89 18.29 -8.92
N THR A 300 -37.25 18.05 -7.78
CA THR A 300 -37.80 18.40 -6.45
C THR A 300 -37.69 19.90 -6.13
N GLY A 301 -36.66 20.58 -6.62
CA GLY A 301 -36.48 22.03 -6.48
C GLY A 301 -37.49 22.84 -7.31
N ALA A 302 -37.96 22.30 -8.43
CA ALA A 302 -39.11 22.86 -9.15
C ALA A 302 -40.44 22.72 -8.38
N ALA A 303 -40.53 21.79 -7.42
CA ALA A 303 -41.67 21.62 -6.52
C ALA A 303 -41.54 22.41 -5.20
N MET A 304 -40.34 22.93 -4.87
CA MET A 304 -40.10 23.77 -3.68
C MET A 304 -39.65 25.18 -4.09
N SER A 305 -40.52 25.88 -4.81
CA SER A 305 -40.42 27.33 -5.03
C SER A 305 -41.07 28.11 -3.89
N THR A 306 -40.57 27.96 -2.66
CA THR A 306 -40.68 28.95 -1.57
C THR A 306 -39.92 28.40 -0.35
N SER A 307 -38.97 29.18 0.17
CA SER A 307 -38.17 28.87 1.38
C SER A 307 -37.07 27.81 1.23
N LEU A 308 -35.90 28.22 0.73
CA LEU A 308 -34.55 27.81 1.19
C LEU A 308 -33.52 28.28 0.15
N ARG A 309 -33.28 29.60 0.10
CA ARG A 309 -32.09 30.15 -0.54
C ARG A 309 -30.97 30.10 0.49
N GLU A 310 -30.22 28.99 0.52
CA GLU A 310 -28.82 28.86 0.99
C GLU A 310 -28.53 27.38 1.23
N THR A 311 -28.36 26.63 0.16
CA THR A 311 -27.62 25.37 0.22
C THR A 311 -26.53 25.48 -0.83
N THR A 312 -25.47 26.20 -0.44
CA THR A 312 -24.22 26.27 -1.19
C THR A 312 -23.71 24.85 -1.37
N ILE A 313 -23.90 24.30 -2.57
CA ILE A 313 -23.23 23.09 -3.03
C ILE A 313 -21.73 23.42 -2.98
N LEU A 314 -21.07 23.03 -1.89
CA LEU A 314 -19.63 23.10 -1.76
C LEU A 314 -19.04 22.34 -2.95
N LYS A 315 -18.39 23.07 -3.87
CA LYS A 315 -17.40 22.50 -4.76
C LYS A 315 -16.34 21.89 -3.83
N LEU A 316 -16.37 20.56 -3.66
CA LEU A 316 -15.22 19.82 -3.17
C LEU A 316 -14.12 20.03 -4.21
N GLY A 317 -13.28 21.06 -3.99
CA GLY A 317 -12.01 21.19 -4.66
C GLY A 317 -11.13 20.01 -4.24
N ASP A 318 -10.53 19.35 -5.23
CA ASP A 318 -9.35 18.46 -5.25
C ASP A 318 -9.05 17.49 -4.09
N VAL A 319 -9.91 17.32 -3.10
CA VAL A 319 -9.75 16.34 -2.02
C VAL A 319 -10.24 14.99 -2.54
N ALA A 320 -9.30 14.06 -2.70
CA ALA A 320 -9.63 12.68 -3.03
C ALA A 320 -10.36 12.05 -1.85
N ILE A 321 -11.66 11.77 -2.00
CA ILE A 321 -12.33 10.79 -1.11
C ILE A 321 -11.61 9.46 -1.37
N ALA A 322 -10.80 9.01 -0.42
CA ALA A 322 -10.06 7.76 -0.51
C ALA A 322 -11.03 6.57 -0.50
N SER A 323 -11.52 6.19 -1.68
CA SER A 323 -11.60 4.79 -2.05
C SER A 323 -10.30 4.48 -2.80
N LEU A 324 -9.36 3.80 -2.15
CA LEU A 324 -8.08 3.38 -2.72
C LEU A 324 -8.29 2.60 -4.03
N LEU A 325 -8.24 3.27 -5.19
CA LEU A 325 -8.22 2.61 -6.49
C LEU A 325 -7.29 3.36 -7.46
N PRO A 326 -6.35 2.66 -8.12
CA PRO A 326 -5.40 3.28 -9.04
C PRO A 326 -6.07 3.75 -10.33
N THR A 327 -5.52 4.81 -10.93
CA THR A 327 -5.83 5.29 -12.27
C THR A 327 -5.47 4.24 -13.32
N PHE A 328 -6.46 3.75 -14.06
CA PHE A 328 -6.28 2.79 -15.16
C PHE A 328 -5.98 3.51 -16.49
N PRO A 329 -5.06 3.01 -17.33
CA PRO A 329 -4.92 3.48 -18.70
C PRO A 329 -6.16 3.13 -19.55
N LEU A 330 -6.49 4.00 -20.50
CA LEU A 330 -7.56 3.78 -21.48
C LEU A 330 -7.37 2.45 -22.22
N TRP A 331 -8.46 1.70 -22.35
CA TRP A 331 -8.49 0.38 -22.99
C TRP A 331 -8.15 0.47 -24.49
N SER A 332 -7.04 -0.15 -24.91
CA SER A 332 -6.81 -0.50 -26.32
C SER A 332 -7.50 -1.84 -26.62
N GLN A 333 -8.38 -1.87 -27.62
CA GLN A 333 -9.04 -3.10 -28.07
C GLN A 333 -8.03 -4.09 -28.70
N PRO A 334 -8.19 -5.41 -28.53
CA PRO A 334 -7.39 -6.39 -29.26
C PRO A 334 -7.76 -6.41 -30.74
N ASN A 335 -6.75 -6.57 -31.60
CA ASN A 335 -6.86 -6.62 -33.05
C ASN A 335 -7.55 -7.94 -33.48
N PRO A 336 -8.64 -7.92 -34.27
CA PRO A 336 -9.45 -9.10 -34.59
C PRO A 336 -8.73 -10.22 -35.38
N ASN A 337 -7.48 -10.03 -35.82
CA ASN A 337 -6.74 -11.02 -36.59
C ASN A 337 -6.07 -12.14 -35.77
N ASP A 338 -6.04 -12.06 -34.43
CA ASP A 338 -5.41 -13.09 -33.59
C ASP A 338 -6.29 -14.33 -33.33
N ALA A 339 -7.58 -14.30 -33.71
CA ALA A 339 -8.53 -15.38 -33.46
C ALA A 339 -8.46 -16.56 -34.46
N LEU A 340 -7.69 -16.46 -35.55
CA LEU A 340 -7.72 -17.43 -36.66
C LEU A 340 -6.62 -18.50 -36.66
N LYS A 341 -5.79 -18.61 -35.61
CA LYS A 341 -4.67 -19.59 -35.57
C LYS A 341 -4.81 -20.75 -34.57
N ARG A 342 -5.98 -20.97 -33.96
CA ARG A 342 -6.19 -22.10 -33.03
C ARG A 342 -7.48 -22.87 -33.30
N SER A 343 -7.55 -23.55 -34.44
CA SER A 343 -8.57 -24.57 -34.68
C SER A 343 -8.07 -25.65 -35.62
N SER A 344 -7.17 -26.51 -35.15
CA SER A 344 -6.86 -27.78 -35.83
C SER A 344 -6.12 -28.73 -34.89
N SER A 345 -6.86 -29.43 -34.02
CA SER A 345 -6.55 -30.79 -33.53
C SER A 345 -7.37 -31.10 -32.27
N ILE A 346 -8.57 -31.70 -32.44
CA ILE A 346 -9.27 -32.40 -31.36
C ILE A 346 -9.59 -33.80 -31.89
N VAL A 347 -8.97 -34.81 -31.28
CA VAL A 347 -9.31 -36.23 -31.42
C VAL A 347 -10.22 -36.61 -30.24
N PRO A 348 -11.33 -37.34 -30.43
CA PRO A 348 -12.24 -37.67 -29.35
C PRO A 348 -11.85 -39.00 -28.69
N THR A 349 -11.83 -39.05 -27.35
CA THR A 349 -11.88 -40.31 -26.60
C THR A 349 -13.04 -40.26 -25.62
N SER A 350 -13.88 -41.28 -25.74
CA SER A 350 -15.13 -41.53 -25.03
C SER A 350 -14.94 -42.20 -23.68
N SER A 351 -15.96 -42.02 -22.83
CA SER A 351 -16.51 -42.97 -21.83
C SER A 351 -16.28 -42.65 -20.34
N PRO A 352 -17.25 -43.04 -19.47
CA PRO A 352 -17.76 -42.19 -18.39
C PRO A 352 -17.58 -42.81 -17.00
N PHE A 353 -17.63 -42.01 -15.93
CA PHE A 353 -18.00 -42.53 -14.60
C PHE A 353 -18.78 -41.49 -13.77
N PRO A 354 -19.70 -41.95 -12.90
CA PRO A 354 -20.75 -41.16 -12.30
C PRO A 354 -20.40 -40.64 -10.89
N PHE A 355 -21.18 -39.66 -10.47
CA PHE A 355 -21.22 -39.09 -9.12
C PHE A 355 -21.65 -40.09 -8.04
N PRO A 356 -21.26 -39.82 -6.80
CA PRO A 356 -22.23 -39.57 -5.75
C PRO A 356 -22.34 -38.09 -5.36
#